data_AF-A0A4Y2R5G1-F1
#
_entry.id   AF-A0A4Y2R5G1-F1
#
_cell.length_a   1.000
_cell.length_b   1.000
_cell.length_c   1.000
_cell.angle_alpha   90.00
_cell.angle_beta   90.00
_cell.angle_gamma   90.00
#
_symmetry.space_group_name_H-M   'P 1'
#
loop_
_entity.id
_entity.type
_entity.pdbx_description
1 polymer ?
#
loop_
_entity_poly.entity_id
_entity_poly.type
_entity_poly.pdbx_seq_one_letter_code
_entity_poly.pdbx_strand_id
1 'polypeptide(L)'
;RKPSTESRPEAELASSIENNMCIESLPETVIYSFMVEECILTAYEQRMLQCPLHGNQSLLQIAPDTIFVDLGERYLIPPDSVRRGKMLGRGAFGFVFKANIKQR
;
A
#
# COMPACT_ATOMS: atom_id res chain seq x y z
N ARG A 1 23.69 -11.46 37.66
CA ARG A 1 22.48 -11.94 36.95
C ARG A 1 22.42 -13.45 37.19
N LYS A 2 21.43 -13.95 37.94
CA LYS A 2 21.28 -15.39 38.16
C LYS A 2 20.53 -16.00 36.97
N PRO A 3 20.99 -17.11 36.37
CA PRO A 3 20.24 -17.88 35.40
C PRO A 3 19.35 -18.90 36.13
N SER A 4 18.17 -19.21 35.60
CA SER A 4 17.35 -20.32 36.10
C SER A 4 16.72 -21.06 34.92
N THR A 5 17.30 -22.20 34.54
CA THR A 5 16.98 -23.60 34.93
C THR A 5 15.87 -24.20 34.05
N GLU A 6 16.26 -25.06 33.11
CA GLU A 6 15.38 -26.05 32.50
C GLU A 6 15.03 -27.14 33.52
N SER A 7 13.76 -27.55 33.59
CA SER A 7 13.35 -28.97 33.77
C SER A 7 11.83 -29.14 33.56
N ARG A 8 11.44 -30.00 32.61
CA ARG A 8 10.12 -30.66 32.51
C ARG A 8 10.06 -31.84 33.51
N PRO A 9 8.87 -32.31 33.92
CA PRO A 9 8.39 -33.55 33.31
C PRO A 9 6.87 -33.61 33.06
N GLU A 10 6.53 -34.62 32.25
CA GLU A 10 5.24 -34.99 31.68
C GLU A 10 4.19 -35.41 32.70
N ALA A 11 2.93 -35.12 32.41
CA ALA A 11 1.80 -35.92 32.85
C ALA A 11 0.74 -35.90 31.75
N GLU A 12 0.75 -36.96 30.95
CA GLU A 12 -0.35 -37.36 30.09
C GLU A 12 -1.59 -37.61 30.96
N LEU A 13 -2.71 -36.96 30.61
CA LEU A 13 -4.02 -37.56 30.86
C LEU A 13 -4.92 -37.27 29.67
N ALA A 14 -4.91 -38.23 28.75
CA ALA A 14 -5.91 -38.34 27.72
C ALA A 14 -7.29 -38.54 28.35
N SER A 15 -8.27 -37.74 27.92
CA SER A 15 -9.66 -38.20 27.86
C SER A 15 -10.38 -37.50 26.70
N SER A 16 -10.42 -38.22 25.58
CA SER A 16 -11.61 -38.46 24.76
C SER A 16 -12.53 -37.27 24.46
N ILE A 17 -12.22 -36.53 23.41
CA ILE A 17 -13.23 -36.00 22.48
C ILE A 17 -12.77 -36.37 21.08
N GLU A 18 -13.31 -37.45 20.53
CA GLU A 18 -13.32 -37.72 19.09
C GLU A 18 -14.19 -36.66 18.41
N ASN A 19 -13.65 -35.46 18.23
CA ASN A 19 -14.19 -34.52 17.28
C ASN A 19 -13.49 -34.78 15.96
N ASN A 20 -14.18 -35.55 15.12
CA ASN A 20 -13.90 -35.70 13.71
C ASN A 20 -14.22 -34.38 12.98
N MET A 21 -13.60 -33.27 13.39
CA MET A 21 -13.51 -32.07 12.57
C MET A 21 -12.31 -32.27 11.66
N CYS A 22 -12.58 -32.68 10.43
CA CYS A 22 -11.69 -32.32 9.33
C CYS A 22 -11.57 -30.80 9.35
N ILE A 23 -10.52 -30.30 9.99
CA ILE A 23 -10.03 -28.96 9.71
C ILE A 23 -9.50 -29.08 8.29
N GLU A 24 -10.37 -28.82 7.31
CA GLU A 24 -9.91 -28.48 5.97
C GLU A 24 -8.90 -27.36 6.17
N SER A 25 -7.62 -27.67 5.95
CA SER A 25 -6.58 -26.67 5.94
C SER A 25 -6.99 -25.64 4.89
N LEU A 26 -7.47 -24.48 5.34
CA LEU A 26 -7.72 -23.35 4.46
C LEU A 26 -6.46 -23.18 3.61
N PRO A 27 -6.58 -23.06 2.27
CA PRO A 27 -5.42 -22.85 1.43
C PRO A 27 -4.65 -21.65 2.00
N GLU A 28 -3.35 -21.82 2.22
CA GLU A 28 -2.46 -20.76 2.71
C GLU A 28 -2.70 -19.52 1.85
N THR A 29 -3.37 -18.52 2.42
CA THR A 29 -3.76 -17.33 1.68
C THR A 29 -2.53 -16.42 1.65
N VAL A 30 -1.86 -16.38 0.50
CA VAL A 30 -0.71 -15.52 0.28
C VAL A 30 -1.19 -14.11 -0.04
N ILE A 31 -0.80 -13.14 0.78
CA ILE A 31 -1.08 -11.72 0.56
C ILE A 31 0.18 -11.07 -0.01
N TYR A 32 0.05 -10.45 -1.17
CA TYR A 32 1.09 -9.64 -1.78
C TYR A 32 0.84 -8.16 -1.45
N SER A 33 1.79 -7.55 -0.75
CA SER A 33 1.77 -6.13 -0.40
C SER A 33 2.89 -5.38 -1.11
N PHE A 34 2.64 -4.11 -1.45
CA PHE A 34 3.60 -3.22 -2.08
C PHE A 34 3.95 -2.08 -1.13
N MET A 35 5.16 -1.53 -1.26
CA MET A 35 5.52 -0.34 -0.49
C MET A 35 4.81 0.89 -1.05
N VAL A 36 4.47 1.85 -0.19
CA VAL A 36 3.80 3.08 -0.64
C VAL A 36 4.66 3.87 -1.61
N GLU A 37 5.99 3.86 -1.45
CA GLU A 37 6.95 4.51 -2.33
C GLU A 37 6.92 3.90 -3.74
N GLU A 38 6.73 2.59 -3.84
CA GLU A 38 6.58 1.89 -5.12
C GLU A 38 5.27 2.28 -5.82
N CYS A 39 4.17 2.38 -5.05
CA CYS A 39 2.90 2.87 -5.57
C CYS A 39 3.01 4.31 -6.08
N ILE A 40 3.64 5.21 -5.32
CA ILE A 40 3.87 6.62 -5.70
C ILE A 40 4.73 6.70 -6.96
N LEU A 41 5.82 5.93 -7.03
CA LEU A 41 6.70 5.91 -8.20
C LEU A 41 5.97 5.38 -9.43
N THR A 42 5.19 4.30 -9.28
CA THR A 42 4.39 3.70 -10.36
C THR A 42 3.33 4.69 -10.87
N ALA A 43 2.70 5.45 -9.98
CA ALA A 43 1.75 6.52 -10.33
C ALA A 43 2.44 7.62 -11.14
N TYR A 44 3.61 8.06 -10.69
CA TYR A 44 4.42 9.09 -11.34
C TYR A 44 4.87 8.66 -12.74
N GLU A 45 5.30 7.42 -12.90
CA GLU A 45 5.77 6.85 -14.17
C GLU A 45 4.63 6.41 -15.10
N GLN A 46 3.37 6.52 -14.66
CA GLN A 46 2.18 6.05 -15.41
C GLN A 46 2.28 4.56 -15.79
N ARG A 47 2.80 3.73 -14.89
CA ARG A 47 2.94 2.28 -15.05
C ARG A 47 1.87 1.51 -14.26
N MET A 48 1.90 0.18 -14.33
CA MET A 48 1.06 -0.71 -13.52
C MET A 48 1.93 -1.52 -12.55
N LEU A 49 1.41 -1.78 -11.35
CA LEU A 49 2.08 -2.63 -10.35
C LEU A 49 2.09 -4.08 -10.82
N GLN A 50 3.16 -4.82 -10.57
CA GLN A 50 3.29 -6.22 -10.97
C GLN A 50 3.16 -7.14 -9.77
N CYS A 51 2.01 -7.79 -9.62
CA CYS A 51 1.88 -8.89 -8.68
C CYS A 51 2.42 -10.17 -9.32
N PRO A 52 3.30 -10.94 -8.64
CA PRO A 52 3.85 -12.18 -9.21
C PRO A 52 2.78 -13.25 -9.47
N LEU A 53 1.63 -13.17 -8.79
CA LEU A 53 0.50 -14.09 -8.99
C LEU A 53 -0.58 -13.49 -9.90
N HIS A 54 -0.96 -12.22 -9.67
CA HIS A 54 -2.10 -11.60 -10.33
C HIS A 54 -1.73 -10.75 -11.56
N GLY A 55 -0.44 -10.59 -11.86
CA GLY A 55 0.06 -9.74 -12.94
C GLY A 55 -0.20 -8.25 -12.68
N ASN A 56 -0.48 -7.49 -13.74
CA ASN A 56 -0.68 -6.04 -13.69
C ASN A 56 -1.87 -5.66 -12.78
N GLN A 57 -1.59 -4.88 -11.74
CA GLN A 57 -2.60 -4.34 -10.83
C GLN A 57 -2.74 -2.83 -11.01
N SER A 58 -3.99 -2.36 -10.95
CA SER A 58 -4.32 -0.95 -11.01
C SER A 58 -4.13 -0.28 -9.64
N LEU A 59 -3.52 0.90 -9.64
CA LEU A 59 -3.39 1.72 -8.42
C LEU A 59 -4.76 2.15 -7.87
N LEU A 60 -5.82 2.22 -8.69
CA LEU A 60 -7.18 2.46 -8.20
C LEU A 60 -7.63 1.41 -7.17
N GLN A 61 -7.14 0.18 -7.29
CA GLN A 61 -7.51 -0.92 -6.40
C GLN A 61 -6.53 -1.08 -5.23
N ILE A 62 -5.24 -0.86 -5.48
CA ILE A 62 -4.17 -1.12 -4.50
C ILE A 62 -3.90 0.09 -3.60
N ALA A 63 -3.82 1.30 -4.17
CA ALA A 63 -3.41 2.52 -3.48
C ALA A 63 -4.10 3.76 -4.08
N PRO A 64 -5.43 3.89 -3.96
CA PRO A 64 -6.22 4.94 -4.61
C PRO A 64 -5.90 6.36 -4.12
N ASP A 65 -5.36 6.48 -2.92
CA ASP A 65 -4.89 7.72 -2.28
C ASP A 65 -3.65 8.30 -2.98
N THR A 66 -2.79 7.46 -3.56
CA THR A 66 -1.61 7.90 -4.32
C THR A 66 -1.95 8.62 -5.63
N ILE A 67 -3.19 8.48 -6.10
CA ILE A 67 -3.71 9.08 -7.35
C ILE A 67 -4.95 9.95 -7.14
N PHE A 68 -5.26 10.31 -5.89
CA PHE A 68 -6.31 11.28 -5.53
C PHE A 68 -7.73 10.98 -6.06
N VAL A 69 -8.12 9.70 -6.13
CA VAL A 69 -9.44 9.28 -6.66
C VAL A 69 -10.60 9.76 -5.77
N ASP A 70 -10.32 10.06 -4.52
CA ASP A 70 -11.26 10.57 -3.52
C ASP A 70 -11.51 12.08 -3.63
N LEU A 71 -10.75 12.80 -4.47
CA LEU A 71 -10.93 14.23 -4.70
C LEU A 71 -11.90 14.51 -5.87
N GLY A 72 -12.86 15.39 -5.64
CA GLY A 72 -13.75 15.86 -6.72
C GLY A 72 -13.00 16.68 -7.78
N GLU A 73 -13.50 16.69 -9.02
CA GLU A 73 -12.82 17.31 -10.18
C GLU A 73 -12.35 18.76 -9.94
N ARG A 74 -13.11 19.54 -9.16
CA ARG A 74 -12.77 20.93 -8.82
C ARG A 74 -11.48 21.11 -8.01
N TYR A 75 -10.98 20.05 -7.39
CA TYR A 75 -9.74 20.01 -6.62
C TYR A 75 -8.59 19.37 -7.41
N LEU A 76 -8.88 18.78 -8.56
CA LEU A 76 -7.88 18.19 -9.44
C LEU A 76 -7.39 19.23 -10.44
N ILE A 77 -6.09 19.18 -10.72
CA ILE A 77 -5.46 20.07 -11.69
C ILE A 77 -5.03 19.21 -12.89
N PRO A 78 -5.73 19.29 -14.05
CA PRO A 78 -5.32 18.54 -15.24
C PRO A 78 -3.92 18.96 -15.69
N PRO A 79 -3.01 18.02 -16.01
CA PRO A 79 -1.64 18.36 -16.42
C PRO A 79 -1.59 19.37 -17.58
N ASP A 80 -2.45 19.21 -18.57
CA ASP A 80 -2.51 20.07 -19.77
C ASP A 80 -3.11 21.47 -19.50
N SER A 81 -3.71 21.68 -18.33
CA SER A 81 -4.33 22.96 -17.96
C SER A 81 -3.33 23.96 -17.36
N VAL A 82 -2.17 23.50 -16.90
CA VAL A 82 -1.22 24.32 -16.14
C VAL A 82 -0.10 24.83 -17.02
N ARG A 83 0.09 26.15 -17.01
CA ARG A 83 1.28 26.78 -17.58
C ARG A 83 2.13 27.38 -16.47
N ARG A 84 3.27 26.74 -16.19
CA ARG A 84 4.26 27.23 -15.22
C ARG A 84 4.86 28.55 -15.69
N GLY A 85 5.02 29.49 -14.76
CA GLY A 85 5.64 30.79 -14.93
C GLY A 85 6.89 30.96 -14.08
N LYS A 86 7.18 32.19 -13.66
CA LYS A 86 8.40 32.54 -12.92
C LYS A 86 8.46 31.93 -11.52
N MET A 87 9.67 31.69 -11.02
CA MET A 87 9.92 31.29 -9.63
C MET A 87 9.58 32.45 -8.69
N LEU A 88 8.90 32.14 -7.59
CA LEU A 88 8.52 33.07 -6.53
C LEU A 88 9.35 32.86 -5.26
N GLY A 89 9.80 31.63 -4.98
CA GLY A 89 10.59 31.32 -3.81
C GLY A 89 10.99 29.85 -3.69
N ARG A 90 11.62 29.50 -2.56
CA ARG A 90 12.06 28.14 -2.20
C ARG A 90 11.78 27.86 -0.72
N GLY A 91 11.57 26.58 -0.37
CA GLY A 91 11.31 26.11 0.99
C GLY A 91 11.65 24.62 1.14
N ALA A 92 11.32 24.03 2.30
CA ALA A 92 11.65 22.63 2.61
C ALA A 92 11.03 21.63 1.62
N PHE A 93 9.84 21.93 1.09
CA PHE A 93 9.14 21.10 0.11
C PHE A 93 9.56 21.35 -1.34
N GLY A 94 10.50 22.27 -1.59
CA GLY A 94 11.01 22.57 -2.92
C GLY A 94 10.79 24.03 -3.34
N PHE A 95 10.31 24.25 -4.56
CA PHE A 95 10.24 25.57 -5.19
C PHE A 95 8.80 26.01 -5.41
N VAL A 96 8.55 27.29 -5.20
CA VAL A 96 7.25 27.92 -5.46
C VAL A 96 7.32 28.67 -6.78
N PHE A 97 6.40 28.37 -7.70
CA PHE A 97 6.29 29.05 -9.00
C PHE A 97 4.93 29.71 -9.15
N LYS A 98 4.88 30.84 -9.87
CA LYS A 98 3.61 31.36 -10.41
C LYS A 98 3.14 30.40 -11.50
N ALA A 99 1.84 30.15 -11.60
CA ALA A 99 1.26 29.40 -12.71
C ALA A 99 -0.03 30.08 -13.19
N ASN A 100 -0.39 29.87 -14.46
CA ASN A 100 -1.72 30.17 -14.98
C ASN A 100 -2.45 28.86 -15.26
N ILE A 101 -3.69 28.75 -14.80
CA ILE A 101 -4.55 27.60 -15.07
C ILE A 101 -5.55 28.02 -16.14
N LYS A 102 -5.63 27.26 -17.24
CA LYS A 102 -6.72 27.39 -18.20
C LYS A 102 -7.98 26.82 -17.53
N GLN A 103 -8.88 27.69 -17.10
CA GLN A 103 -10.19 27.25 -16.64
C GLN A 103 -10.95 26.64 -17.83
N ARG A 104 -11.71 25.57 -17.57
CA ARG A 104 -12.60 24.96 -18.56
C ARG A 104 -13.67 25.95 -18.99
#